data_AF-A0A8S8XU66-F1
#
_entry.id   AF-A0A8S8XU66-F1
#
_cell.length_a   1.000
_cell.length_b   1.000
_cell.length_c   1.000
_cell.angle_alpha   90.00
_cell.angle_beta   90.00
_cell.angle_gamma   90.00
#
_symmetry.space_group_name_H-M   'P 1'
#
loop_
_entity.id
_entity.type
_entity.pdbx_description
1 polymer ?
#
loop_
_entity_poly.entity_id
_entity_poly.type
_entity_poly.pdbx_seq_one_letter_code
_entity_poly.pdbx_strand_id
1 'polypeptide(L)'
;MQGYTGSLVDERTADLQIGSDIKIYSTEPMTSSEIEEAVRNISSKDITVKALTVPMISLESEDGTDANAYVLMNGSGDILKWFPQAIPGKDISKAIAAYENVGFSAGPDMAFSLDLEGSGRFGDSNDVLYEAGDKESETINFTWEFKNLVPTNLDPNSTMSVEEAFEYYTNIMDRNWSNINLAEQDLSNRNFSRTDFSNTNLSGVNFANSDLSESPLL
;
A
#
# COMPACT_ATOMS: atom_id res chain seq x y z
N MET A 1 -4.80 47.33 10.51
CA MET A 1 -4.99 46.11 11.31
C MET A 1 -4.93 44.93 10.37
N GLN A 2 -4.06 44.00 10.72
CA GLN A 2 -3.65 42.81 10.00
C GLN A 2 -4.75 41.74 10.08
N GLY A 3 -4.96 41.00 8.99
CA GLY A 3 -5.82 39.83 8.97
C GLY A 3 -5.36 38.90 7.87
N TYR A 4 -4.51 37.95 8.23
CA TYR A 4 -4.03 36.83 7.44
C TYR A 4 -5.19 36.17 6.66
N THR A 5 -5.24 36.32 5.33
CA THR A 5 -6.03 35.45 4.44
C THR A 5 -5.16 34.44 3.69
N GLY A 6 -3.87 34.38 4.02
CA GLY A 6 -2.96 33.34 3.55
C GLY A 6 -3.00 32.12 4.47
N SER A 7 -3.95 31.21 4.24
CA SER A 7 -3.83 29.78 4.61
C SER A 7 -5.01 28.90 4.15
N LEU A 8 -5.94 29.41 3.34
CA LEU A 8 -7.14 28.67 2.90
C LEU A 8 -7.25 28.53 1.37
N VAL A 9 -6.14 28.82 0.67
CA VAL A 9 -5.87 28.26 -0.66
C VAL A 9 -4.77 27.24 -0.41
N ASP A 10 -5.17 26.15 0.25
CA ASP A 10 -4.30 25.07 0.68
C ASP A 10 -3.78 24.34 -0.56
N GLU A 11 -2.48 24.01 -0.61
CA GLU A 11 -1.83 23.36 -1.77
C GLU A 11 -2.64 22.15 -2.28
N ARG A 12 -3.33 21.44 -1.38
CA ARG A 12 -4.24 20.32 -1.67
C ARG A 12 -5.42 20.69 -2.58
N THR A 13 -6.05 21.85 -2.40
CA THR A 13 -7.18 22.31 -3.24
C THR A 13 -6.67 22.93 -4.54
N ALA A 14 -5.50 23.58 -4.51
CA ALA A 14 -4.87 24.12 -5.71
C ALA A 14 -4.47 22.98 -6.67
N ASP A 15 -3.85 21.91 -6.18
CA ASP A 15 -3.41 20.79 -7.02
C ASP A 15 -4.59 19.98 -7.61
N LEU A 16 -5.68 19.78 -6.84
CA LEU A 16 -6.93 19.19 -7.34
C LEU A 16 -7.58 20.02 -8.47
N GLN A 17 -7.42 21.35 -8.45
CA GLN A 17 -7.92 22.24 -9.51
C GLN A 17 -6.94 22.41 -10.69
N ILE A 18 -5.65 22.17 -10.48
CA ILE A 18 -4.60 22.34 -11.51
C ILE A 18 -4.41 21.06 -12.37
N GLY A 19 -5.01 19.92 -11.98
CA GLY A 19 -5.13 18.76 -12.87
C GLY A 19 -3.81 18.06 -13.15
N SER A 20 -2.93 17.98 -12.16
CA SER A 20 -1.61 17.34 -12.27
C SER A 20 -1.63 15.80 -12.19
N ASP A 21 -2.77 15.17 -11.91
CA ASP A 21 -2.81 13.73 -11.63
C ASP A 21 -3.48 12.93 -12.73
N ILE A 22 -2.73 11.98 -13.30
CA ILE A 22 -3.21 11.02 -14.29
C ILE A 22 -3.46 9.70 -13.57
N LYS A 23 -4.73 9.31 -13.42
CA LYS A 23 -5.09 7.96 -13.02
C LYS A 23 -5.00 7.04 -14.22
N ILE A 24 -4.14 6.02 -14.13
CA ILE A 24 -3.91 5.06 -15.20
C ILE A 24 -4.50 3.73 -14.79
N TYR A 25 -5.32 3.18 -15.67
CA TYR A 25 -5.84 1.83 -15.55
C TYR A 25 -5.27 1.02 -16.70
N SER A 26 -4.70 -0.14 -16.39
CA SER A 26 -4.35 -1.12 -17.40
C SER A 26 -5.48 -2.14 -17.54
N THR A 27 -5.71 -2.59 -18.78
CA THR A 27 -6.62 -3.70 -19.07
C THR A 27 -5.98 -5.06 -18.85
N GLU A 28 -4.64 -5.10 -18.75
CA GLU A 28 -3.85 -6.30 -18.46
C GLU A 28 -3.01 -6.07 -17.19
N PRO A 29 -2.66 -7.13 -16.43
CA PRO A 29 -1.76 -6.98 -15.28
C PRO A 29 -0.42 -6.34 -15.72
N MET A 30 -0.09 -5.19 -15.14
CA MET A 30 1.18 -4.48 -15.38
C MET A 30 1.84 -4.15 -14.05
N THR A 31 3.17 -4.22 -14.05
CA THR A 31 4.02 -3.78 -12.94
C THR A 31 4.14 -2.25 -12.89
N SER A 32 4.57 -1.71 -11.75
CA SER A 32 4.82 -0.28 -11.61
C SER A 32 5.82 0.24 -12.64
N SER A 33 6.91 -0.49 -12.90
CA SER A 33 7.92 -0.13 -13.90
C SER A 33 7.36 -0.03 -15.31
N GLU A 34 6.51 -0.98 -15.72
CA GLU A 34 5.88 -0.96 -17.05
C GLU A 34 4.92 0.23 -17.20
N ILE A 35 4.18 0.56 -16.14
CA ILE A 35 3.31 1.76 -16.13
C ILE A 35 4.16 3.03 -16.24
N GLU A 36 5.22 3.14 -15.45
CA GLU A 36 6.08 4.33 -15.51
C GLU A 36 6.75 4.51 -16.88
N GLU A 37 7.21 3.42 -17.50
CA GLU A 37 7.78 3.45 -18.84
C GLU A 37 6.72 3.84 -19.89
N ALA A 38 5.50 3.28 -19.81
CA ALA A 38 4.41 3.67 -20.68
C ALA A 38 4.10 5.18 -20.59
N VAL A 39 4.10 5.74 -19.37
CA VAL A 39 3.89 7.18 -19.13
C VAL A 39 5.02 8.03 -19.69
N ARG A 40 6.27 7.62 -19.47
CA ARG A 40 7.43 8.32 -20.03
C ARG A 40 7.39 8.33 -21.57
N ASN A 41 6.98 7.22 -22.18
CA ASN A 41 6.91 7.09 -23.64
C ASN A 41 5.83 7.97 -24.29
N ILE A 42 4.71 8.23 -23.62
CA ILE A 42 3.66 9.14 -24.13
C ILE A 42 3.93 10.61 -23.80
N SER A 43 4.86 10.89 -22.87
CA SER A 43 5.20 12.25 -22.50
C SER A 43 6.09 12.90 -23.57
N SER A 44 5.70 14.11 -23.99
CA SER A 44 6.52 14.94 -24.90
C SER A 44 7.64 15.70 -24.17
N LYS A 45 7.74 15.54 -22.84
CA LYS A 45 8.71 16.20 -21.96
C LYS A 45 9.40 15.17 -21.08
N ASP A 46 10.61 15.52 -20.65
CA ASP A 46 11.29 14.77 -19.60
C ASP A 46 10.53 14.96 -18.28
N ILE A 47 9.98 13.86 -17.75
CA ILE A 47 9.14 13.85 -16.55
C ILE A 47 9.62 12.77 -15.59
N THR A 48 9.53 13.07 -14.29
CA THR A 48 9.71 12.04 -13.26
C THR A 48 8.36 11.39 -12.98
N VAL A 49 8.27 10.09 -13.19
CA VAL A 49 7.07 9.28 -12.89
C VAL A 49 7.40 8.40 -11.70
N LYS A 50 6.50 8.35 -10.72
CA LYS A 50 6.55 7.42 -9.59
C LYS A 50 5.25 6.64 -9.57
N ALA A 51 5.32 5.33 -9.66
CA ALA A 51 4.16 4.45 -9.47
C ALA A 51 4.31 3.64 -8.18
N LEU A 52 3.17 3.31 -7.56
CA LEU A 52 3.11 2.41 -6.42
C LEU A 52 2.01 1.38 -6.59
N THR A 53 2.27 0.18 -6.10
CA THR A 53 1.27 -0.88 -6.04
C THR A 53 0.56 -0.79 -4.69
N VAL A 54 -0.75 -0.58 -4.71
CA VAL A 54 -1.60 -0.58 -3.51
C VAL A 54 -2.38 -1.89 -3.48
N PRO A 55 -2.06 -2.84 -2.58
CA PRO A 55 -2.88 -4.01 -2.38
C PRO A 55 -4.29 -3.62 -1.93
N MET A 56 -5.29 -4.37 -2.39
CA MET A 56 -6.67 -4.23 -1.95
C MET A 56 -7.10 -5.52 -1.26
N ILE A 57 -7.72 -5.38 -0.09
CA ILE A 57 -8.29 -6.48 0.68
C ILE A 57 -9.79 -6.23 0.79
N SER A 58 -10.59 -7.24 0.48
CA SER A 58 -12.04 -7.19 0.71
C SER A 58 -12.33 -7.61 2.15
N LEU A 59 -13.09 -6.78 2.83
CA LEU A 59 -13.46 -6.86 4.23
C LEU A 59 -14.98 -6.86 4.37
N GLU A 60 -15.49 -7.50 5.40
CA GLU A 60 -16.91 -7.45 5.78
C GLU A 60 -16.98 -7.15 7.29
N SER A 61 -17.68 -6.08 7.67
CA SER A 61 -17.90 -5.74 9.08
C SER A 61 -18.91 -6.67 9.74
N GLU A 62 -18.99 -6.66 11.07
CA GLU A 62 -19.93 -7.51 11.83
C GLU A 62 -21.41 -7.33 11.46
N ASP A 63 -21.79 -6.16 10.95
CA ASP A 63 -23.15 -5.87 10.48
C ASP A 63 -23.41 -6.28 9.01
N GLY A 64 -22.42 -6.89 8.35
CA GLY A 64 -22.49 -7.36 6.97
C GLY A 64 -22.19 -6.29 5.92
N THR A 65 -21.59 -5.16 6.31
CA THR A 65 -21.18 -4.12 5.35
C THR A 65 -19.87 -4.51 4.66
N ASP A 66 -19.93 -4.66 3.33
CA ASP A 66 -18.76 -4.88 2.49
C ASP A 66 -17.90 -3.60 2.41
N ALA A 67 -16.59 -3.76 2.63
CA ALA A 67 -15.59 -2.70 2.50
C ALA A 67 -14.37 -3.19 1.71
N ASN A 68 -13.87 -2.36 0.80
CA ASN A 68 -12.57 -2.60 0.17
C ASN A 68 -11.51 -1.73 0.84
N ALA A 69 -10.59 -2.36 1.57
CA ALA A 69 -9.48 -1.70 2.22
C ALA A 69 -8.27 -1.65 1.28
N TYR A 70 -7.72 -0.46 1.12
CA TYR A 70 -6.46 -0.23 0.42
C TYR A 70 -5.31 -0.26 1.43
N VAL A 71 -4.34 -1.15 1.23
CA VAL A 71 -3.21 -1.31 2.14
C VAL A 71 -2.11 -0.34 1.76
N LEU A 72 -1.75 0.55 2.68
CA LEU A 72 -0.64 1.47 2.50
C LEU A 72 0.67 0.75 2.84
N MET A 73 1.58 0.69 1.87
CA MET A 73 2.89 0.06 2.00
C MET A 73 3.96 1.11 2.33
N ASN A 74 5.17 0.67 2.69
CA ASN A 74 6.30 1.59 2.87
C ASN A 74 6.52 2.47 1.62
N GLY A 75 6.61 3.78 1.82
CA GLY A 75 6.72 4.77 0.74
C GLY A 75 5.39 5.25 0.15
N SER A 76 4.25 4.62 0.50
CA SER A 76 2.91 5.10 0.14
C SER A 76 2.65 6.52 0.63
N GLY A 77 3.20 6.86 1.81
CA GLY A 77 3.10 8.19 2.39
C GLY A 77 3.70 9.28 1.50
N ASP A 78 4.63 8.99 0.59
CA ASP A 78 5.21 10.00 -0.31
C ASP A 78 4.40 10.28 -1.57
N ILE A 79 3.51 9.35 -1.93
CA ILE A 79 2.77 9.38 -3.20
C ILE A 79 1.27 9.61 -2.95
N LEU A 80 0.72 9.15 -1.82
CA LEU A 80 -0.70 9.23 -1.47
C LEU A 80 -1.07 10.42 -0.57
N LYS A 81 -0.18 11.43 -0.47
CA LYS A 81 -0.33 12.65 0.34
C LYS A 81 -1.57 13.51 0.02
N TRP A 82 -2.30 13.16 -1.03
CA TRP A 82 -3.16 14.09 -1.78
C TRP A 82 -4.65 13.74 -1.70
N PHE A 83 -5.00 12.55 -1.19
CA PHE A 83 -6.39 12.16 -0.99
C PHE A 83 -6.77 12.35 0.50
N PRO A 84 -7.74 13.23 0.81
CA PRO A 84 -8.29 13.33 2.17
C PRO A 84 -8.81 11.98 2.70
N GLN A 85 -9.23 11.09 1.80
CA GLN A 85 -9.64 9.72 2.15
C GLN A 85 -8.47 8.80 2.53
N ALA A 86 -7.25 9.07 2.06
CA ALA A 86 -6.09 8.19 2.25
C ALA A 86 -5.27 8.54 3.50
N ILE A 87 -5.14 9.82 3.85
CA ILE A 87 -4.35 10.29 4.99
C ILE A 87 -5.09 11.48 5.64
N PRO A 88 -5.85 11.27 6.73
CA PRO A 88 -6.60 12.33 7.38
C PRO A 88 -5.67 13.26 8.15
N GLY A 89 -6.10 14.50 8.27
CA GLY A 89 -5.39 15.55 8.99
C GLY A 89 -4.21 16.14 8.21
N LYS A 90 -3.47 17.01 8.92
CA LYS A 90 -2.34 17.77 8.36
C LYS A 90 -0.97 17.13 8.60
N ASP A 91 -0.90 16.18 9.52
CA ASP A 91 0.34 15.52 9.92
C ASP A 91 0.40 14.10 9.37
N ILE A 92 1.05 13.95 8.21
CA ILE A 92 1.16 12.69 7.49
C ILE A 92 1.90 11.65 8.33
N SER A 93 2.97 12.05 9.02
CA SER A 93 3.76 11.13 9.84
C SER A 93 2.93 10.56 10.99
N LYS A 94 2.07 11.37 11.60
CA LYS A 94 1.12 10.89 12.62
C LYS A 94 0.07 9.95 12.05
N ALA A 95 -0.51 10.27 10.89
CA ALA A 95 -1.51 9.41 10.26
C ALA A 95 -0.92 8.04 9.87
N ILE A 96 0.29 8.01 9.30
CA ILE A 96 0.99 6.76 9.00
C ILE A 96 1.27 5.97 10.28
N ALA A 97 1.76 6.62 11.34
CA ALA A 97 1.98 5.96 12.63
C ALA A 97 0.67 5.42 13.24
N ALA A 98 -0.47 6.09 13.04
CA ALA A 98 -1.77 5.58 13.47
C ALA A 98 -2.16 4.31 12.71
N TYR A 99 -1.92 4.26 11.39
CA TYR A 99 -2.18 3.06 10.58
C TYR A 99 -1.29 1.87 10.96
N GLU A 100 -0.02 2.13 11.26
CA GLU A 100 0.92 1.10 11.76
C GLU A 100 0.43 0.47 13.09
N ASN A 101 -0.39 1.20 13.86
CA ASN A 101 -1.00 0.73 15.10
C ASN A 101 -2.45 0.22 14.91
N VAL A 102 -2.74 -0.40 13.75
CA VAL A 102 -4.06 -1.00 13.42
C VAL A 102 -5.18 0.04 13.25
N GLY A 103 -4.82 1.29 12.91
CA GLY A 103 -5.78 2.33 12.53
C GLY A 103 -6.17 2.27 11.04
N PHE A 104 -7.27 2.92 10.69
CA PHE A 104 -7.69 3.13 9.31
C PHE A 104 -8.42 4.47 9.15
N SER A 105 -8.53 4.94 7.91
CA SER A 105 -9.44 6.03 7.52
C SER A 105 -10.51 5.51 6.58
N ALA A 106 -11.65 6.21 6.55
CA ALA A 106 -12.73 5.92 5.63
C ALA A 106 -13.12 7.20 4.89
N GLY A 107 -13.33 7.10 3.58
CA GLY A 107 -13.94 8.19 2.81
C GLY A 107 -15.42 8.39 3.20
N PRO A 108 -16.06 9.53 2.84
CA PRO A 108 -17.39 9.87 3.33
C PRO A 108 -18.45 8.79 3.12
N ASP A 109 -18.45 8.12 1.97
CA ASP A 109 -19.41 7.05 1.66
C ASP A 109 -19.20 5.83 2.54
N MET A 110 -17.94 5.42 2.74
CA MET A 110 -17.62 4.28 3.60
C MET A 110 -17.83 4.62 5.07
N ALA A 111 -17.48 5.84 5.48
CA ALA A 111 -17.77 6.35 6.81
C ALA A 111 -19.28 6.38 7.06
N PHE A 112 -20.10 6.73 6.07
CA PHE A 112 -21.55 6.67 6.21
C PHE A 112 -22.06 5.25 6.43
N SER A 113 -21.60 4.30 5.61
CA SER A 113 -22.02 2.90 5.71
C SER A 113 -21.56 2.23 7.01
N LEU A 114 -20.40 2.64 7.55
CA LEU A 114 -19.85 2.14 8.82
C LEU A 114 -20.30 2.94 10.04
N ASP A 115 -21.18 3.93 9.87
CA ASP A 115 -21.62 4.87 10.91
C ASP A 115 -20.49 5.64 11.63
N LEU A 116 -19.40 5.92 10.91
CA LEU A 116 -18.24 6.66 11.38
C LEU A 116 -18.42 8.18 11.22
N GLU A 117 -17.67 8.92 12.04
CA GLU A 117 -17.48 10.36 11.89
C GLU A 117 -16.78 10.69 10.56
N GLY A 118 -17.02 11.88 10.00
CA GLY A 118 -16.44 12.29 8.70
C GLY A 118 -17.28 11.91 7.47
N SER A 119 -18.37 11.16 7.67
CA SER A 119 -19.40 10.89 6.64
C SER A 119 -20.16 12.13 6.16
N GLY A 120 -20.13 13.20 6.95
CA GLY A 120 -20.98 14.37 6.75
C GLY A 120 -22.42 14.19 7.24
N ARG A 121 -22.77 13.03 7.82
CA ARG A 121 -24.10 12.74 8.37
C ARG A 121 -24.47 13.63 9.56
N PHE A 122 -23.46 14.08 10.30
CA PHE A 122 -23.62 14.86 11.55
C PHE A 122 -23.17 16.33 11.42
N GLY A 123 -22.84 16.80 10.21
CA GLY A 123 -22.37 18.16 9.97
C GLY A 123 -21.31 18.22 8.87
N ASP A 124 -20.58 19.33 8.78
CA ASP A 124 -19.46 19.45 7.84
C ASP A 124 -18.36 18.44 8.21
N SER A 125 -17.95 17.63 7.23
CA SER A 125 -16.84 16.69 7.39
C SER A 125 -15.53 17.47 7.57
N ASN A 126 -14.85 17.23 8.69
CA ASN A 126 -13.55 17.82 8.97
C ASN A 126 -12.43 16.84 8.63
N ASP A 127 -11.40 17.30 7.95
CA ASP A 127 -10.17 16.55 7.70
C ASP A 127 -9.32 16.48 8.98
N VAL A 128 -9.67 15.53 9.86
CA VAL A 128 -9.08 15.36 11.19
C VAL A 128 -8.68 13.90 11.40
N LEU A 129 -7.47 13.68 11.91
CA LEU A 129 -7.06 12.39 12.46
C LEU A 129 -7.49 12.34 13.93
N TYR A 130 -8.46 11.49 14.25
CA TYR A 130 -8.89 11.22 15.62
C TYR A 130 -7.96 10.21 16.28
N GLU A 131 -7.68 10.39 17.58
CA GLU A 131 -6.85 9.48 18.36
C GLU A 131 -7.70 8.33 18.90
N ALA A 132 -7.06 7.19 19.18
CA ALA A 132 -7.75 6.04 19.76
C ALA A 132 -8.39 6.42 21.12
N GLY A 133 -9.71 6.24 21.22
CA GLY A 133 -10.50 6.56 22.42
C GLY A 133 -11.14 7.95 22.42
N ASP A 134 -10.92 8.76 21.39
CA ASP A 134 -11.74 9.93 21.13
C ASP A 134 -13.21 9.49 20.93
N LYS A 135 -14.17 10.35 21.32
CA LYS A 135 -15.60 10.02 21.20
C LYS A 135 -16.05 9.88 19.73
N GLU A 136 -15.29 10.46 18.80
CA GLU A 136 -15.45 10.35 17.34
C GLU A 136 -14.73 9.13 16.76
N SER A 137 -13.92 8.42 17.54
CA SER A 137 -13.20 7.22 17.11
C SER A 137 -14.00 5.95 17.44
N GLU A 138 -13.89 4.93 16.59
CA GLU A 138 -14.58 3.66 16.77
C GLU A 138 -13.65 2.48 16.47
N THR A 139 -13.87 1.36 17.17
CA THR A 139 -13.23 0.08 16.87
C THR A 139 -14.20 -0.76 16.04
N ILE A 140 -13.82 -1.03 14.79
CA ILE A 140 -14.60 -1.90 13.90
C ILE A 140 -13.84 -3.20 13.70
N ASN A 141 -14.54 -4.32 13.91
CA ASN A 141 -14.02 -5.64 13.57
C ASN A 141 -14.43 -5.98 12.14
N PHE A 142 -13.44 -6.33 11.33
CA PHE A 142 -13.65 -6.84 9.98
C PHE A 142 -13.29 -8.31 9.92
N THR A 143 -14.05 -9.04 9.11
CA THR A 143 -13.69 -10.37 8.62
C THR A 143 -13.16 -10.24 7.19
N TRP A 144 -12.29 -11.15 6.78
CA TRP A 144 -11.75 -11.18 5.42
C TRP A 144 -11.69 -12.62 4.93
N GLU A 145 -11.76 -12.80 3.61
CA GLU A 145 -11.59 -14.12 3.02
C GLU A 145 -10.14 -14.59 3.14
N PHE A 146 -9.92 -15.56 4.02
CA PHE A 146 -8.63 -16.25 4.08
C PHE A 146 -8.55 -17.28 2.95
N LYS A 147 -7.52 -17.17 2.12
CA LYS A 147 -7.22 -18.21 1.13
C LYS A 147 -6.57 -19.40 1.83
N ASN A 148 -7.25 -20.53 1.81
CA ASN A 148 -6.66 -21.78 2.30
C ASN A 148 -5.46 -22.18 1.44
N LEU A 149 -4.32 -22.38 2.10
CA LEU A 149 -3.12 -22.90 1.46
C LEU A 149 -3.32 -24.38 1.17
N VAL A 150 -3.20 -24.76 -0.11
CA VAL A 150 -3.23 -26.16 -0.54
C VAL A 150 -1.83 -26.53 -0.99
N PRO A 151 -0.96 -27.02 -0.08
CA PRO A 151 0.39 -27.38 -0.44
C PRO A 151 0.39 -28.64 -1.32
N THR A 152 1.26 -28.64 -2.33
CA THR A 152 1.33 -29.72 -3.32
C THR A 152 2.46 -30.71 -3.06
N ASN A 153 3.47 -30.35 -2.26
CA ASN A 153 4.69 -31.15 -2.02
C ASN A 153 5.17 -31.04 -0.56
N LEU A 154 4.37 -31.50 0.40
CA LEU A 154 4.80 -31.55 1.80
C LEU A 154 5.78 -32.72 2.04
N ASP A 155 6.89 -32.44 2.74
CA ASP A 155 7.71 -33.50 3.31
C ASP A 155 6.89 -34.24 4.38
N PRO A 156 6.63 -35.55 4.23
CA PRO A 156 5.87 -36.32 5.21
C PRO A 156 6.53 -36.38 6.59
N ASN A 157 7.81 -36.03 6.71
CA ASN A 157 8.53 -35.94 7.98
C ASN A 157 8.62 -34.51 8.51
N SER A 158 7.99 -33.53 7.85
CA SER A 158 7.92 -32.16 8.36
C SER A 158 7.27 -32.17 9.74
N THR A 159 7.92 -31.50 10.70
CA THR A 159 7.38 -31.28 12.05
C THR A 159 6.65 -29.95 12.17
N MET A 160 6.76 -29.10 11.14
CA MET A 160 6.13 -27.78 11.04
C MET A 160 4.85 -27.89 10.21
N SER A 161 3.77 -27.26 10.67
CA SER A 161 2.53 -27.15 9.90
C SER A 161 2.70 -26.21 8.69
N VAL A 162 1.72 -26.23 7.78
CA VAL A 162 1.71 -25.35 6.61
C VAL A 162 1.58 -23.89 7.05
N GLU A 163 0.73 -23.66 8.05
CA GLU A 163 0.46 -22.36 8.63
C GLU A 163 1.71 -21.81 9.32
N GLU A 164 2.39 -22.64 10.13
CA GLU A 164 3.65 -22.27 10.79
C GLU A 164 4.75 -21.96 9.76
N ALA A 165 4.86 -22.76 8.71
CA ALA A 165 5.84 -22.52 7.64
C ALA A 165 5.54 -21.22 6.89
N PHE A 166 4.28 -20.94 6.61
CA PHE A 166 3.85 -19.70 5.97
C PHE A 166 4.05 -18.48 6.87
N GLU A 167 3.72 -18.59 8.14
CA GLU A 167 3.94 -17.52 9.13
C GLU A 167 5.43 -17.27 9.34
N TYR A 168 6.25 -18.33 9.44
CA TYR A 168 7.69 -18.21 9.50
C TYR A 168 8.23 -17.49 8.27
N TYR A 169 7.82 -17.93 7.07
CA TYR A 169 8.20 -17.33 5.80
C TYR A 169 7.87 -15.83 5.74
N THR A 170 6.61 -15.47 6.01
CA THR A 170 6.13 -14.09 5.93
C THR A 170 6.78 -13.17 6.97
N ASN A 171 7.15 -13.70 8.14
CA ASN A 171 7.83 -12.93 9.18
C ASN A 171 9.33 -12.69 8.88
N ILE A 172 10.01 -13.63 8.22
CA ILE A 172 11.43 -13.47 7.94
C ILE A 172 11.70 -12.70 6.65
N MET A 173 10.81 -12.77 5.65
CA MET A 173 11.06 -12.12 4.36
C MET A 173 10.88 -10.59 4.47
N ASP A 174 11.99 -9.87 4.29
CA ASP A 174 11.98 -8.40 4.28
C ASP A 174 11.41 -7.84 2.96
N ARG A 175 11.52 -8.60 1.87
CA ARG A 175 11.18 -8.14 0.51
C ARG A 175 10.56 -9.28 -0.29
N ASN A 176 9.47 -8.97 -1.01
CA ASN A 176 8.88 -9.87 -2.00
C ASN A 176 9.18 -9.36 -3.41
N TRP A 177 10.11 -10.04 -4.07
CA TRP A 177 10.49 -9.82 -5.46
C TRP A 177 10.07 -11.01 -6.33
N SER A 178 9.10 -11.82 -5.89
CA SER A 178 8.63 -12.98 -6.66
C SER A 178 7.96 -12.55 -7.96
N ASN A 179 8.05 -13.40 -8.99
CA ASN A 179 7.40 -13.24 -10.30
C ASN A 179 7.81 -12.00 -11.11
N ILE A 180 8.93 -11.35 -10.76
CA ILE A 180 9.42 -10.20 -11.53
C ILE A 180 10.40 -10.64 -12.62
N ASN A 181 10.66 -9.75 -13.59
CA ASN A 181 11.72 -9.95 -14.56
C ASN A 181 12.95 -9.10 -14.21
N LEU A 182 14.03 -9.75 -13.77
CA LEU A 182 15.31 -9.11 -13.52
C LEU A 182 16.37 -9.46 -14.56
N ALA A 183 15.98 -10.00 -15.73
CA ALA A 183 16.96 -10.44 -16.70
C ALA A 183 18.01 -9.36 -17.02
N GLU A 184 19.27 -9.78 -17.08
CA GLU A 184 20.44 -8.97 -17.44
C GLU A 184 20.76 -7.79 -16.49
N GLN A 185 20.09 -7.69 -15.33
CA GLN A 185 20.33 -6.61 -14.38
C GLN A 185 21.68 -6.75 -13.65
N ASP A 186 22.37 -5.62 -13.44
CA ASP A 186 23.54 -5.56 -12.56
C ASP A 186 23.13 -5.27 -11.11
N LEU A 187 23.01 -6.36 -10.35
CA LEU A 187 22.65 -6.37 -8.94
C LEU A 187 23.86 -6.61 -8.02
N SER A 188 25.09 -6.39 -8.51
CA SER A 188 26.31 -6.62 -7.74
C SER A 188 26.43 -5.69 -6.52
N ASN A 189 27.14 -6.16 -5.49
CA ASN A 189 27.49 -5.44 -4.26
C ASN A 189 26.27 -4.94 -3.44
N ARG A 190 25.17 -5.68 -3.46
CA ARG A 190 23.93 -5.31 -2.77
C ARG A 190 23.54 -6.34 -1.72
N ASN A 191 22.84 -5.90 -0.68
CA ASN A 191 22.26 -6.79 0.31
C ASN A 191 20.83 -7.16 -0.10
N PHE A 192 20.62 -8.41 -0.52
CA PHE A 192 19.33 -9.04 -0.80
C PHE A 192 18.98 -10.12 0.21
N SER A 193 19.58 -10.11 1.42
CA SER A 193 19.19 -11.02 2.48
C SER A 193 17.67 -10.98 2.69
N ARG A 194 17.06 -12.15 2.90
CA ARG A 194 15.63 -12.30 3.17
C ARG A 194 14.75 -11.66 2.09
N THR A 195 15.11 -11.87 0.83
CA THR A 195 14.34 -11.42 -0.33
C THR A 195 13.78 -12.62 -1.06
N ASP A 196 12.47 -12.65 -1.23
CA ASP A 196 11.81 -13.68 -2.02
C ASP A 196 11.96 -13.42 -3.51
N PHE A 197 12.69 -14.27 -4.21
CA PHE A 197 12.85 -14.24 -5.67
C PHE A 197 12.09 -15.39 -6.36
N SER A 198 11.09 -15.99 -5.72
CA SER A 198 10.38 -17.14 -6.28
C SER A 198 9.75 -16.80 -7.65
N ASN A 199 9.86 -17.68 -8.64
CA ASN A 199 9.43 -17.44 -10.04
C ASN A 199 10.04 -16.20 -10.72
N THR A 200 11.11 -15.62 -10.20
CA THR A 200 11.76 -14.45 -10.80
C THR A 200 12.60 -14.86 -12.00
N ASN A 201 12.53 -14.12 -13.10
CA ASN A 201 13.48 -14.30 -14.21
C ASN A 201 14.82 -13.66 -13.85
N LEU A 202 15.76 -14.49 -13.39
CA LEU A 202 17.13 -14.10 -13.03
C LEU A 202 18.15 -14.35 -14.16
N SER A 203 17.70 -14.55 -15.39
CA SER A 203 18.57 -14.87 -16.52
C SER A 203 19.59 -13.76 -16.77
N GLY A 204 20.89 -14.08 -16.64
CA GLY A 204 21.96 -13.11 -16.87
C GLY A 204 22.13 -12.04 -15.78
N VAL A 205 21.46 -12.16 -14.62
CA VAL A 205 21.67 -11.23 -13.51
C VAL A 205 23.08 -11.33 -12.95
N ASN A 206 23.71 -10.19 -12.71
CA ASN A 206 24.97 -10.12 -11.98
C ASN A 206 24.71 -9.94 -10.47
N PHE A 207 24.93 -11.00 -9.68
CA PHE A 207 24.89 -10.96 -8.21
C PHE A 207 26.29 -10.90 -7.56
N ALA A 208 27.33 -10.48 -8.28
CA ALA A 208 28.70 -10.46 -7.74
C ALA A 208 28.77 -9.67 -6.42
N ASN A 209 29.32 -10.28 -5.37
CA ASN A 209 29.43 -9.70 -4.02
C ASN A 209 28.10 -9.31 -3.36
N SER A 210 26.98 -9.86 -3.82
CA SER A 210 25.67 -9.60 -3.21
C SER A 210 25.37 -10.63 -2.13
N ASP A 211 24.71 -10.18 -1.07
CA ASP A 211 24.22 -11.06 0.00
C ASP A 211 22.84 -11.60 -0.37
N LEU A 212 22.69 -12.91 -0.48
CA LEU A 212 21.44 -13.63 -0.78
C LEU A 212 21.06 -14.57 0.38
N SER A 213 21.59 -14.33 1.57
CA SER A 213 21.28 -15.15 2.75
C SER A 213 19.77 -15.17 3.02
N GLU A 214 19.23 -16.36 3.28
CA GLU A 214 17.79 -16.56 3.58
C GLU A 214 16.83 -16.14 2.45
N SER A 215 17.32 -16.03 1.21
CA SER A 215 16.52 -15.62 0.05
C SER A 215 16.09 -16.83 -0.80
N PRO A 216 14.78 -17.15 -0.87
CA PRO A 216 14.29 -18.22 -1.74
C PRO A 216 14.35 -17.79 -3.22
N LEU A 217 14.67 -18.73 -4.10
CA LEU A 217 14.94 -18.51 -5.53
C LEU A 217 14.09 -19.40 -6.47
N LEU A 218 13.12 -20.16 -5.94
CA LEU A 218 12.46 -21.26 -6.66
C LEU A 218 11.36 -20.81 -7.62
#